data_AF-A0A2H5WBL6-F1
#
_entry.id   AF-A0A2H5WBL6-F1
#
_cell.length_a   1.000
_cell.length_b   1.000
_cell.length_c   1.000
_cell.angle_alpha   90.00
_cell.angle_beta   90.00
_cell.angle_gamma   90.00
#
_symmetry.space_group_name_H-M   'P 1'
#
loop_
_entity.id
_entity.type
_entity.pdbx_description
1 polymer ?
#
loop_
_entity_poly.entity_id
_entity_poly.type
_entity_poly.pdbx_seq_one_letter_code
_entity_poly.pdbx_strand_id
1 'polypeptide(L)'
;MVTTTTDRPATDDALRTPAVLAVLVVRNGARWLRECLRSLASQRYPRLGVVAVDGASTDGSTELLIQALGERRVLRLEEDLGVAGALRAVADLPAVRAADYLLIVHDDTALGPEAVRRLVEAAEGIGGLERVGVVGPKVVDWDDPRVLREVGRSADLFGHPYDPLQEGERDQGQYDRVLEVLSVSSCAMLVSAEAWRQVGPFDERYGGHHDDLDFCWRARVAGFRVVMTPVAVARHAGATRRGERGSTHRARSGRYLAERAGLASALKAYRLVTLAWVLPLYAAVGLARLALLALGRRFEDALDLLAAWGWNLAHLPGTLRRRVRVQAARRVRDRQVRRFMASWIHAPRWFERAEEILEEQLEVAEGEEAPRLRRRAASFASAHPVLVAAAFGLAVGAFAVRHLLGPEPLQGGALAAFPEDPGAFWRELLSPTRTTVLGGPQPASPILAPLAGLSWALFGEGALAQKALLAALPPIAAVAMYRTVARRVGRPGPAAIAATSY
;
A
#
# COMPACT_ATOMS: atom_id res chain seq x y z
N MET A 1 -37.37 -43.14 47.73
CA MET A 1 -37.97 -42.38 46.61
C MET A 1 -36.81 -41.69 45.91
N VAL A 2 -36.25 -42.35 44.89
CA VAL A 2 -35.08 -41.87 44.14
C VAL A 2 -35.59 -40.90 43.08
N THR A 3 -35.35 -39.61 43.28
CA THR A 3 -35.63 -38.58 42.27
C THR A 3 -34.63 -38.73 41.14
N THR A 4 -35.10 -39.33 40.05
CA THR A 4 -34.45 -39.35 38.74
C THR A 4 -34.36 -37.92 38.20
N THR A 5 -33.14 -37.38 38.17
CA THR A 5 -32.80 -36.17 37.42
C THR A 5 -33.06 -36.46 35.95
N THR A 6 -34.08 -35.81 35.39
CA THR A 6 -34.40 -35.88 33.97
C THR A 6 -33.30 -35.16 33.20
N ASP A 7 -32.54 -35.95 32.46
CA ASP A 7 -31.56 -35.51 31.48
C ASP A 7 -32.27 -34.64 30.44
N ARG A 8 -31.99 -33.35 30.45
CA ARG A 8 -32.59 -32.38 29.53
C ARG A 8 -31.90 -32.62 28.17
N PRO A 9 -32.63 -32.99 27.10
CA PRO A 9 -32.02 -33.27 25.81
C PRO A 9 -31.21 -32.04 25.37
N ALA A 10 -29.98 -32.26 24.91
CA ALA A 10 -29.15 -31.22 24.32
C ALA A 10 -30.00 -30.43 23.31
N THR A 11 -30.23 -29.16 23.60
CA THR A 11 -31.12 -28.29 22.83
C THR A 11 -30.69 -28.27 21.37
N ASP A 12 -31.64 -28.36 20.44
CA ASP A 12 -31.49 -28.30 18.97
C ASP A 12 -30.57 -27.16 18.47
N ASP A 13 -30.40 -26.12 19.30
CA ASP A 13 -29.50 -24.98 19.13
C ASP A 13 -28.00 -25.36 19.11
N ALA A 14 -27.59 -26.37 19.88
CA ALA A 14 -26.21 -26.84 19.96
C ALA A 14 -25.75 -27.56 18.67
N LEU A 15 -26.69 -28.14 17.91
CA LEU A 15 -26.42 -28.77 16.61
C LEU A 15 -26.36 -27.75 15.46
N ARG A 16 -26.93 -26.55 15.65
CA ARG A 16 -26.91 -25.44 14.67
C ARG A 16 -25.75 -24.47 14.87
N THR A 17 -25.10 -24.50 16.02
CA THR A 17 -23.98 -23.58 16.30
C THR A 17 -22.78 -23.91 15.41
N PRO A 18 -22.18 -22.94 14.69
CA PRO A 18 -21.02 -23.19 13.84
C PRO A 18 -19.82 -23.74 14.60
N ALA A 19 -19.09 -24.71 14.05
CA ALA A 19 -17.82 -25.17 14.61
C ALA A 19 -16.71 -24.16 14.34
N VAL A 20 -15.98 -23.77 15.40
CA VAL A 20 -14.80 -22.91 15.30
C VAL A 20 -13.58 -23.74 15.66
N LEU A 21 -12.57 -23.76 14.78
CA LEU A 21 -11.25 -24.29 15.11
C LEU A 21 -10.25 -23.14 15.24
N ALA A 22 -9.77 -22.89 16.45
CA ALA A 22 -8.65 -21.99 16.67
C ALA A 22 -7.34 -22.66 16.25
N VAL A 23 -6.60 -22.02 15.34
CA VAL A 23 -5.23 -22.37 14.99
C VAL A 23 -4.30 -21.38 15.68
N LEU A 24 -3.67 -21.84 16.75
CA LEU A 24 -2.70 -21.08 17.53
C LEU A 24 -1.32 -21.23 16.91
N VAL A 25 -0.78 -20.15 16.33
CA VAL A 25 0.56 -20.13 15.74
C VAL A 25 1.55 -19.60 16.77
N VAL A 26 2.61 -20.38 17.03
CA VAL A 26 3.56 -20.11 18.10
C VAL A 26 4.99 -20.08 17.57
N ARG A 27 5.75 -19.07 17.97
CA ARG A 27 7.21 -19.05 17.80
C ARG A 27 7.86 -18.19 18.87
N ASN A 28 8.61 -18.83 19.76
CA ASN A 28 9.37 -18.19 20.83
C ASN A 28 8.48 -17.20 21.63
N GLY A 29 7.33 -17.70 22.09
CA GLY A 29 6.27 -16.93 22.71
C GLY A 29 6.04 -17.22 24.18
N ALA A 30 6.92 -17.96 24.88
CA ALA A 30 6.66 -18.51 26.21
C ALA A 30 6.21 -17.45 27.23
N ARG A 31 6.70 -16.21 27.07
CA ARG A 31 6.32 -15.03 27.87
C ARG A 31 4.81 -14.73 27.82
N TRP A 32 4.19 -14.79 26.65
CA TRP A 32 2.79 -14.42 26.43
C TRP A 32 1.85 -15.62 26.35
N LEU A 33 2.40 -16.77 25.94
CA LEU A 33 1.66 -17.97 25.58
C LEU A 33 0.74 -18.49 26.70
N ARG A 34 1.16 -18.40 27.97
CA ARG A 34 0.31 -18.83 29.10
C ARG A 34 -0.99 -18.04 29.17
N GLU A 35 -0.93 -16.74 28.94
CA GLU A 35 -2.10 -15.87 28.97
C GLU A 35 -2.95 -16.05 27.71
N CYS A 36 -2.32 -16.23 26.55
CA CYS A 36 -2.99 -16.63 25.31
C CYS A 36 -3.81 -17.92 25.51
N LEU A 37 -3.19 -18.99 26.02
CA LEU A 37 -3.84 -20.28 26.27
C LEU A 37 -4.97 -20.16 27.30
N ARG A 38 -4.79 -19.40 28.38
CA ARG A 38 -5.86 -19.11 29.35
C ARG A 38 -7.02 -18.39 28.69
N SER A 39 -6.75 -17.41 27.82
CA SER A 39 -7.79 -16.66 27.12
C SER A 39 -8.63 -17.56 26.20
N LEU A 40 -7.99 -18.50 25.49
CA LEU A 40 -8.65 -19.50 24.65
C LEU A 40 -9.48 -20.49 25.49
N ALA A 41 -8.92 -20.98 26.61
CA ALA A 41 -9.62 -21.89 27.51
C ALA A 41 -10.83 -21.24 28.21
N SER A 42 -10.80 -19.92 28.40
CA SER A 42 -11.88 -19.17 29.05
C SER A 42 -13.05 -18.81 28.13
N GLN A 43 -12.95 -19.11 26.83
CA GLN A 43 -14.02 -18.80 25.87
C GLN A 43 -15.27 -19.62 26.18
N ARG A 44 -16.44 -18.97 26.14
CA ARG A 44 -17.74 -19.60 26.40
C ARG A 44 -18.42 -20.19 25.15
N TYR A 45 -17.70 -20.28 24.05
CA TYR A 45 -18.25 -20.77 22.79
C TYR A 45 -18.31 -22.31 22.76
N PRO A 46 -19.47 -22.92 22.57
CA PRO A 46 -19.67 -24.35 22.86
C PRO A 46 -18.95 -25.30 21.88
N ARG A 47 -18.71 -24.87 20.64
CA ARG A 47 -18.04 -25.68 19.60
C ARG A 47 -16.69 -25.10 19.19
N LEU A 48 -15.87 -24.75 20.19
CA LEU A 48 -14.50 -24.30 19.99
C LEU A 48 -13.49 -25.46 20.14
N GLY A 49 -12.78 -25.77 19.07
CA GLY A 49 -11.57 -26.59 19.08
C GLY A 49 -10.31 -25.74 19.06
N VAL A 50 -9.18 -26.28 19.52
CA VAL A 50 -7.87 -25.61 19.43
C VAL A 50 -6.84 -26.60 18.91
N VAL A 51 -6.08 -26.18 17.90
CA VAL A 51 -4.85 -26.83 17.44
C VAL A 51 -3.72 -25.80 17.50
N ALA A 52 -2.53 -26.21 17.93
CA ALA A 52 -1.36 -25.34 17.94
C ALA A 52 -0.34 -25.80 16.91
N VAL A 53 0.35 -24.83 16.32
CA VAL A 53 1.50 -25.06 15.44
C VAL A 53 2.69 -24.33 16.02
N ASP A 54 3.69 -25.08 16.43
CA ASP A 54 4.96 -24.58 16.93
C ASP A 54 5.98 -24.49 15.80
N GLY A 55 6.38 -23.27 15.44
CA GLY A 55 7.32 -22.97 14.37
C GLY A 55 8.78 -23.10 14.79
N ALA A 56 9.17 -24.25 15.36
CA ALA A 56 10.52 -24.52 15.89
C ALA A 56 10.95 -23.58 17.04
N SER A 57 10.14 -23.50 18.10
CA SER A 57 10.50 -22.73 19.30
C SER A 57 11.64 -23.34 20.10
N THR A 58 12.40 -22.48 20.80
CA THR A 58 13.55 -22.86 21.62
C THR A 58 13.48 -22.28 23.04
N ASP A 59 12.34 -21.71 23.44
CA ASP A 59 12.16 -20.94 24.68
C ASP A 59 11.22 -21.62 25.70
N GLY A 60 10.91 -22.90 25.50
CA GLY A 60 9.95 -23.63 26.34
C GLY A 60 8.49 -23.53 25.88
N SER A 61 8.21 -22.86 24.75
CA SER A 61 6.84 -22.74 24.22
C SER A 61 6.22 -24.09 23.88
N THR A 62 7.01 -25.02 23.35
CA THR A 62 6.55 -26.36 22.95
C THR A 62 5.99 -27.15 24.13
N GLU A 63 6.69 -27.13 25.27
CA GLU A 63 6.30 -27.82 26.48
C GLU A 63 5.02 -27.23 27.06
N LEU A 64 4.89 -25.89 27.05
CA LEU A 64 3.67 -25.21 27.48
C LEU A 64 2.46 -25.59 26.62
N LEU A 65 2.64 -25.72 25.30
CA LEU A 65 1.59 -26.17 24.38
C LEU A 65 1.16 -27.61 24.68
N ILE A 66 2.11 -28.53 24.83
CA ILE A 66 1.82 -29.94 25.10
C ILE A 66 1.11 -30.09 26.45
N GLN A 67 1.55 -29.36 27.48
CA GLN A 67 0.89 -29.36 28.80
C GLN A 67 -0.55 -28.86 28.74
N ALA A 68 -0.84 -27.83 27.92
CA ALA A 68 -2.16 -27.22 27.86
C ALA A 68 -3.15 -27.92 26.91
N LEU A 69 -2.68 -28.38 25.75
CA LEU A 69 -3.53 -28.90 24.67
C LEU A 69 -3.40 -30.42 24.47
N GLY A 70 -2.34 -31.04 25.01
CA GLY A 70 -1.97 -32.42 24.75
C GLY A 70 -1.24 -32.59 23.42
N GLU A 71 -0.33 -33.56 23.35
CA GLU A 71 0.58 -33.77 22.22
C GLU A 71 -0.14 -33.92 20.87
N ARG A 72 -1.30 -34.59 20.84
CA ARG A 72 -2.08 -34.82 19.61
C ARG A 72 -2.62 -33.54 18.96
N ARG A 73 -2.66 -32.42 19.68
CA ARG A 73 -3.18 -31.13 19.20
C ARG A 73 -2.05 -30.13 18.91
N VAL A 74 -0.79 -30.54 19.02
CA VAL A 74 0.38 -29.69 18.80
C VAL A 74 1.16 -30.23 17.62
N LEU A 75 1.20 -29.47 16.53
CA LEU A 75 2.06 -29.76 15.38
C LEU A 75 3.37 -28.99 15.55
N ARG A 76 4.50 -29.71 15.50
CA ARG A 76 5.83 -29.11 15.60
C ARG A 76 6.46 -29.07 14.21
N LEU A 77 6.91 -27.90 13.78
CA LEU A 77 7.67 -27.73 12.56
C LEU A 77 9.17 -27.83 12.86
N GLU A 78 9.94 -28.31 11.88
CA GLU A 78 11.40 -28.41 11.98
C GLU A 78 12.09 -27.05 11.85
N GLU A 79 11.43 -26.10 11.16
CA GLU A 79 11.96 -24.74 10.92
C GLU A 79 10.85 -23.68 11.01
N ASP A 80 11.27 -22.40 11.06
CA ASP A 80 10.35 -21.27 10.98
C ASP A 80 9.80 -21.11 9.57
N LEU A 81 8.52 -21.38 9.39
CA LEU A 81 7.83 -21.08 8.14
C LEU A 81 6.90 -19.86 8.25
N GLY A 82 6.95 -19.15 9.38
CA GLY A 82 6.05 -18.06 9.71
C GLY A 82 4.58 -18.48 9.78
N VAL A 83 3.69 -17.49 9.89
CA VAL A 83 2.24 -17.70 9.99
C VAL A 83 1.69 -18.46 8.78
N ALA A 84 2.04 -18.02 7.58
CA ALA A 84 1.58 -18.65 6.35
C ALA A 84 1.98 -20.13 6.24
N GLY A 85 3.20 -20.49 6.60
CA GLY A 85 3.66 -21.88 6.57
C GLY A 85 3.02 -22.73 7.65
N ALA A 86 2.85 -22.18 8.86
CA ALA A 86 2.12 -22.84 9.94
C ALA A 86 0.66 -23.15 9.55
N LEU A 87 -0.03 -22.20 8.92
CA LEU A 87 -1.39 -22.39 8.42
C LEU A 87 -1.46 -23.43 7.29
N ARG A 88 -0.46 -23.48 6.42
CA ARG A 88 -0.39 -24.53 5.40
C ARG A 88 -0.19 -25.91 6.01
N ALA A 89 0.65 -26.03 7.04
CA ALA A 89 0.96 -27.30 7.68
C ALA A 89 -0.29 -27.96 8.31
N VAL A 90 -1.28 -27.16 8.71
CA VAL A 90 -2.57 -27.66 9.24
C VAL A 90 -3.69 -27.73 8.21
N ALA A 91 -3.51 -27.19 7.00
CA ALA A 91 -4.59 -27.00 6.02
C ALA A 91 -5.33 -28.30 5.68
N ASP A 92 -4.61 -29.43 5.72
CA ASP A 92 -5.13 -30.76 5.40
C ASP A 92 -5.58 -31.57 6.61
N LEU A 93 -5.62 -30.99 7.81
CA LEU A 93 -6.15 -31.68 8.98
C LEU A 93 -7.68 -31.90 8.84
N PRO A 94 -8.21 -33.08 9.21
CA PRO A 94 -9.65 -33.33 9.19
C PRO A 94 -10.44 -32.29 9.99
N ALA A 95 -9.89 -31.83 11.13
CA ALA A 95 -10.50 -30.80 11.95
C ALA A 95 -10.65 -29.45 11.22
N VAL A 96 -9.65 -29.06 10.39
CA VAL A 96 -9.71 -27.84 9.57
C VAL A 96 -10.78 -27.96 8.50
N ARG A 97 -10.91 -29.14 7.87
CA ARG A 97 -11.95 -29.40 6.86
C ARG A 97 -13.37 -29.47 7.44
N ALA A 98 -13.50 -29.87 8.70
CA ALA A 98 -14.77 -30.02 9.40
C ALA A 98 -15.25 -28.75 10.11
N ALA A 99 -14.39 -27.74 10.27
CA ALA A 99 -14.76 -26.48 10.90
C ALA A 99 -15.55 -25.58 9.93
N ASP A 100 -16.54 -24.86 10.47
CA ASP A 100 -17.27 -23.82 9.74
C ASP A 100 -16.48 -22.51 9.69
N TYR A 101 -15.67 -22.27 10.74
CA TYR A 101 -14.76 -21.16 10.85
C TYR A 101 -13.38 -21.57 11.38
N LEU A 102 -12.33 -20.95 10.82
CA LEU A 102 -10.97 -21.02 11.33
C LEU A 102 -10.65 -19.72 12.07
N LEU A 103 -10.25 -19.80 13.33
CA LEU A 103 -9.79 -18.66 14.10
C LEU A 103 -8.27 -18.69 14.19
N ILE A 104 -7.60 -17.84 13.41
CA ILE A 104 -6.14 -17.69 13.47
C ILE A 104 -5.82 -16.85 14.70
N VAL A 105 -4.92 -17.33 15.56
CA VAL A 105 -4.48 -16.62 16.77
C VAL A 105 -2.96 -16.73 16.90
N HIS A 106 -2.31 -15.62 17.24
CA HIS A 106 -0.88 -15.64 17.56
C HIS A 106 -0.66 -15.90 19.06
N ASP A 107 0.49 -16.48 19.40
CA ASP A 107 0.96 -16.75 20.77
C ASP A 107 1.10 -15.52 21.69
N ASP A 108 1.17 -14.32 21.12
CA ASP A 108 1.18 -13.04 21.82
C ASP A 108 -0.16 -12.28 21.70
N THR A 109 -1.26 -13.03 21.60
CA THR A 109 -2.63 -12.49 21.55
C THR A 109 -3.52 -13.12 22.63
N ALA A 110 -4.20 -12.31 23.42
CA ALA A 110 -5.15 -12.74 24.45
C ALA A 110 -6.55 -12.24 24.12
N LEU A 111 -7.48 -13.16 23.91
CA LEU A 111 -8.86 -12.86 23.55
C LEU A 111 -9.70 -12.47 24.78
N GLY A 112 -10.65 -11.54 24.61
CA GLY A 112 -11.68 -11.28 25.61
C GLY A 112 -12.58 -12.51 25.81
N PRO A 113 -13.25 -12.70 26.98
CA PRO A 113 -13.97 -13.94 27.31
C PRO A 113 -15.09 -14.33 26.32
N GLU A 114 -15.69 -13.35 25.66
CA GLU A 114 -16.78 -13.53 24.70
C GLU A 114 -16.34 -13.36 23.24
N ALA A 115 -15.04 -13.18 22.99
CA ALA A 115 -14.54 -12.76 21.67
C ALA A 115 -14.91 -13.75 20.57
N VAL A 116 -14.76 -15.06 20.79
CA VAL A 116 -15.09 -16.07 19.77
C VAL A 116 -16.58 -16.01 19.40
N ARG A 117 -17.46 -15.96 20.40
CA ARG A 117 -18.90 -15.85 20.19
C ARG A 117 -19.23 -14.59 19.39
N ARG A 118 -18.64 -13.44 19.75
CA ARG A 118 -18.89 -12.15 19.11
C ARG A 118 -18.35 -12.06 17.68
N LEU A 119 -17.25 -12.74 17.39
CA LEU A 119 -16.73 -12.86 16.02
C LEU A 119 -17.66 -13.69 15.14
N VAL A 120 -18.17 -14.81 15.66
CA VAL A 120 -19.15 -15.65 14.93
C VAL A 120 -20.46 -14.91 14.75
N GLU A 121 -21.00 -14.27 15.79
CA GLU A 121 -22.20 -13.44 15.69
C GLU A 121 -22.04 -12.32 14.66
N ALA A 122 -20.85 -11.72 14.52
CA ALA A 122 -20.60 -10.72 13.49
C ALA A 122 -20.46 -11.31 12.08
N ALA A 123 -20.00 -12.56 11.95
CA ALA A 123 -19.93 -13.26 10.67
C ALA A 123 -21.34 -13.67 10.17
N GLU A 124 -22.20 -14.15 11.08
CA GLU A 124 -23.57 -14.59 10.79
C GLU A 124 -24.58 -13.45 10.73
N GLY A 125 -24.40 -12.41 11.57
CA GLY A 125 -25.39 -11.37 11.90
C GLY A 125 -25.68 -10.35 10.79
N ILE A 126 -25.07 -10.49 9.61
CA ILE A 126 -25.32 -9.62 8.46
C ILE A 126 -26.26 -10.35 7.48
N GLY A 127 -27.48 -10.62 7.95
CA GLY A 127 -28.67 -10.82 7.10
C GLY A 127 -28.65 -11.94 6.06
N GLY A 128 -27.80 -12.97 6.16
CA GLY A 128 -27.80 -14.17 5.31
C GLY A 128 -27.58 -13.96 3.80
N LEU A 129 -27.57 -12.71 3.32
CA LEU A 129 -27.44 -12.32 1.91
C LEU A 129 -25.99 -11.94 1.55
N GLU A 130 -25.16 -11.65 2.55
CA GLU A 130 -23.79 -11.17 2.34
C GLU A 130 -22.74 -12.15 2.88
N ARG A 131 -21.79 -12.52 2.01
CA ARG A 131 -20.74 -13.50 2.35
C ARG A 131 -19.65 -12.83 3.18
N VAL A 132 -19.79 -12.81 4.50
CA VAL A 132 -18.71 -12.37 5.39
C VAL A 132 -17.62 -13.45 5.43
N GLY A 133 -16.47 -13.15 4.84
CA GLY A 133 -15.37 -14.12 4.72
C GLY A 133 -14.39 -14.04 5.88
N VAL A 134 -14.17 -12.83 6.40
CA VAL A 134 -13.16 -12.56 7.42
C VAL A 134 -13.71 -11.57 8.45
N VAL A 135 -13.55 -11.88 9.73
CA VAL A 135 -13.88 -11.00 10.85
C VAL A 135 -12.68 -10.85 11.78
N GLY A 136 -12.31 -9.62 12.10
CA GLY A 136 -11.30 -9.31 13.12
C GLY A 136 -11.93 -8.63 14.34
N PRO A 137 -11.34 -8.77 15.54
CA PRO A 137 -11.73 -8.01 16.71
C PRO A 137 -11.15 -6.60 16.68
N LYS A 138 -11.62 -5.74 17.60
CA LYS A 138 -10.89 -4.55 18.01
C LYS A 138 -9.64 -4.99 18.80
N VAL A 139 -8.46 -4.60 18.33
CA VAL A 139 -7.19 -4.98 18.96
C VAL A 139 -6.67 -3.82 19.79
N VAL A 140 -6.38 -4.09 21.05
CA VAL A 140 -5.83 -3.14 22.02
C VAL A 140 -4.45 -3.61 22.47
N ASP A 141 -3.71 -2.72 23.14
CA ASP A 141 -2.38 -3.04 23.64
C ASP A 141 -2.41 -4.12 24.72
N TRP A 142 -1.32 -4.90 24.79
CA TRP A 142 -1.16 -5.96 25.76
C TRP A 142 -1.17 -5.47 27.21
N ASP A 143 -0.46 -4.37 27.47
CA ASP A 143 -0.22 -3.85 28.81
C ASP A 143 -1.25 -2.78 29.19
N ASP A 144 -1.65 -1.92 28.23
CA ASP A 144 -2.71 -0.92 28.43
C ASP A 144 -3.89 -1.11 27.46
N PRO A 145 -4.99 -1.77 27.89
CA PRO A 145 -6.17 -2.00 27.06
C PRO A 145 -6.87 -0.71 26.61
N ARG A 146 -6.52 0.46 27.15
CA ARG A 146 -7.04 1.76 26.68
C ARG A 146 -6.33 2.26 25.43
N VAL A 147 -5.24 1.64 25.00
CA VAL A 147 -4.51 2.02 23.79
C VAL A 147 -4.93 1.11 22.64
N LEU A 148 -5.41 1.71 21.56
CA LEU A 148 -5.77 0.99 20.34
C LEU A 148 -4.51 0.56 19.59
N ARG A 149 -4.52 -0.68 19.10
CA ARG A 149 -3.47 -1.23 18.23
C ARG A 149 -3.96 -1.53 16.83
N GLU A 150 -5.23 -1.90 16.69
CA GLU A 150 -5.83 -2.12 15.38
C GLU A 150 -7.36 -2.09 15.43
N VAL A 151 -7.98 -1.41 14.46
CA VAL A 151 -9.45 -1.38 14.24
C VAL A 151 -9.79 -1.78 12.79
N GLY A 152 -8.92 -2.60 12.21
CA GLY A 152 -8.86 -2.90 10.78
C GLY A 152 -7.90 -1.95 10.05
N ARG A 153 -7.38 -2.42 8.92
CA ARG A 153 -6.38 -1.73 8.10
C ARG A 153 -6.91 -1.47 6.70
N SER A 154 -6.31 -0.48 6.05
CA SER A 154 -6.47 -0.18 4.63
C SER A 154 -5.14 -0.36 3.90
N ALA A 155 -5.13 -0.06 2.61
CA ALA A 155 -3.92 0.10 1.83
C ALA A 155 -4.13 1.19 0.79
N ASP A 156 -3.04 1.77 0.32
CA ASP A 156 -3.06 2.68 -0.82
C ASP A 156 -3.24 1.92 -2.14
N LEU A 157 -3.28 2.68 -3.24
CA LEU A 157 -3.43 2.12 -4.58
C LEU A 157 -2.36 1.08 -4.94
N PHE A 158 -1.15 1.19 -4.41
CA PHE A 158 0.00 0.32 -4.69
C PHE A 158 0.09 -0.89 -3.75
N GLY A 159 -0.81 -0.97 -2.76
CA GLY A 159 -0.82 -2.04 -1.77
C GLY A 159 0.05 -1.75 -0.55
N HIS A 160 0.51 -0.52 -0.34
CA HIS A 160 1.17 -0.15 0.90
C HIS A 160 0.14 -0.07 2.03
N PRO A 161 0.39 -0.75 3.17
CA PRO A 161 -0.55 -0.78 4.27
C PRO A 161 -0.75 0.62 4.85
N TYR A 162 -1.99 0.91 5.22
CA TYR A 162 -2.39 2.12 5.91
C TYR A 162 -3.12 1.74 7.19
N ASP A 163 -2.66 2.30 8.30
CA ASP A 163 -3.32 2.18 9.59
C ASP A 163 -4.12 3.48 9.82
N PRO A 164 -5.45 3.40 10.06
CA PRO A 164 -6.24 4.58 10.38
C PRO A 164 -5.92 5.17 11.76
N LEU A 165 -5.23 4.41 12.63
CA LEU A 165 -4.93 4.84 13.99
C LEU A 165 -3.71 5.77 14.05
N GLN A 166 -3.79 6.76 14.93
CA GLN A 166 -2.62 7.52 15.37
C GLN A 166 -1.79 6.71 16.35
N GLU A 167 -0.48 7.00 16.44
CA GLU A 167 0.39 6.32 17.39
C GLU A 167 -0.04 6.63 18.83
N GLY A 168 -0.30 5.58 19.61
CA GLY A 168 -0.77 5.71 20.99
C GLY A 168 -2.22 6.19 21.12
N GLU A 169 -3.01 6.14 20.04
CA GLU A 169 -4.43 6.53 20.08
C GLU A 169 -5.19 5.75 21.15
N ARG A 170 -5.92 6.46 22.00
CA ARG A 170 -6.71 5.86 23.09
C ARG A 170 -8.10 5.47 22.62
N ASP A 171 -8.61 4.34 23.13
CA ASP A 171 -9.99 3.91 22.95
C ASP A 171 -10.92 4.76 23.81
N GLN A 172 -11.70 5.59 23.13
CA GLN A 172 -12.76 6.43 23.69
C GLN A 172 -14.13 6.01 23.13
N GLY A 173 -14.22 4.82 22.51
CA GLY A 173 -15.41 4.34 21.82
C GLY A 173 -15.59 4.89 20.40
N GLN A 174 -14.60 5.59 19.84
CA GLN A 174 -14.67 6.18 18.50
C GLN A 174 -14.78 5.15 17.37
N TYR A 175 -14.42 3.89 17.66
CA TYR A 175 -14.57 2.76 16.75
C TYR A 175 -15.57 1.70 17.23
N ASP A 176 -16.51 2.05 18.12
CA ASP A 176 -17.55 1.14 18.63
C ASP A 176 -18.72 0.93 17.63
N ARG A 177 -18.36 0.73 16.36
CA ARG A 177 -19.27 0.25 15.32
C ARG A 177 -18.59 -0.82 14.48
N VAL A 178 -19.38 -1.72 13.90
CA VAL A 178 -18.89 -2.69 12.93
C VAL A 178 -18.36 -1.94 11.71
N LEU A 179 -17.09 -2.14 11.37
CA LEU A 179 -16.43 -1.50 10.23
C LEU A 179 -16.17 -2.51 9.13
N GLU A 180 -16.51 -2.15 7.90
CA GLU A 180 -16.04 -2.89 6.74
C GLU A 180 -14.67 -2.34 6.29
N VAL A 181 -13.63 -3.17 6.33
CA VAL A 181 -12.21 -2.74 6.20
C VAL A 181 -11.46 -3.55 5.15
N LEU A 182 -10.36 -3.06 4.59
CA LEU A 182 -9.62 -3.84 3.56
C LEU A 182 -9.08 -5.14 4.14
N SER A 183 -8.49 -5.07 5.34
CA SER A 183 -7.88 -6.20 6.03
C SER A 183 -7.99 -6.09 7.55
N VAL A 184 -7.86 -7.23 8.22
CA VAL A 184 -7.64 -7.34 9.67
C VAL A 184 -6.39 -8.19 9.89
N SER A 185 -5.73 -8.06 11.03
CA SER A 185 -4.49 -8.79 11.31
C SER A 185 -4.74 -10.24 11.69
N SER A 186 -3.82 -11.10 11.29
CA SER A 186 -3.79 -12.51 11.68
C SER A 186 -3.53 -12.76 13.18
N CYS A 187 -3.21 -11.73 13.98
CA CYS A 187 -3.08 -11.88 15.44
C CYS A 187 -4.35 -12.47 16.07
N ALA A 188 -5.52 -12.08 15.55
CA ALA A 188 -6.81 -12.69 15.82
C ALA A 188 -7.72 -12.48 14.59
N MET A 189 -7.94 -13.53 13.79
CA MET A 189 -8.71 -13.46 12.55
C MET A 189 -9.64 -14.66 12.42
N LEU A 190 -10.94 -14.44 12.43
CA LEU A 190 -11.94 -15.45 12.11
C LEU A 190 -12.14 -15.50 10.58
N VAL A 191 -11.97 -16.66 9.98
CA VAL A 191 -12.10 -16.90 8.54
C VAL A 191 -13.15 -17.96 8.31
N SER A 192 -14.16 -17.68 7.48
CA SER A 192 -15.14 -18.70 7.09
C SER A 192 -14.48 -19.82 6.30
N ALA A 193 -14.97 -21.05 6.46
CA ALA A 193 -14.48 -22.19 5.70
C ALA A 193 -14.67 -22.00 4.18
N GLU A 194 -15.72 -21.26 3.78
CA GLU A 194 -15.94 -20.89 2.39
C GLU A 194 -14.82 -19.96 1.86
N ALA A 195 -14.49 -18.90 2.61
CA ALA A 195 -13.41 -17.99 2.25
C ALA A 195 -12.06 -18.72 2.23
N TRP A 196 -11.77 -19.54 3.23
CA TRP A 196 -10.54 -20.34 3.30
C TRP A 196 -10.35 -21.22 2.06
N ARG A 197 -11.38 -21.98 1.67
CA ARG A 197 -11.32 -22.87 0.50
C ARG A 197 -11.23 -22.12 -0.83
N GLN A 198 -11.97 -21.02 -0.99
CA GLN A 198 -12.03 -20.31 -2.25
C GLN A 198 -10.83 -19.37 -2.48
N VAL A 199 -10.36 -18.69 -1.43
CA VAL A 199 -9.24 -17.73 -1.50
C VAL A 199 -7.90 -18.46 -1.55
N GLY A 200 -7.81 -19.62 -0.88
CA GLY A 200 -6.59 -20.39 -0.72
C GLY A 200 -5.65 -19.80 0.35
N PRO A 201 -4.56 -20.52 0.66
CA PRO A 201 -3.72 -20.22 1.83
C PRO A 201 -3.01 -18.86 1.71
N PHE A 202 -2.39 -18.45 2.82
CA PHE A 202 -1.51 -17.29 2.89
C PHE A 202 -0.27 -17.50 1.99
N ASP A 203 0.34 -16.42 1.53
CA ASP A 203 1.54 -16.50 0.67
C ASP A 203 2.81 -16.54 1.54
N GLU A 204 3.37 -17.74 1.71
CA GLU A 204 4.57 -18.01 2.53
C GLU A 204 5.77 -17.12 2.19
N ARG A 205 5.85 -16.64 0.95
CA ARG A 205 6.92 -15.78 0.46
C ARG A 205 7.03 -14.45 1.20
N TYR A 206 6.00 -14.05 1.94
CA TYR A 206 6.00 -12.84 2.74
C TYR A 206 6.72 -12.97 4.08
N GLY A 207 6.89 -14.19 4.61
CA GLY A 207 7.60 -14.44 5.87
C GLY A 207 6.99 -13.69 7.05
N GLY A 208 5.66 -13.73 7.19
CA GLY A 208 4.92 -13.12 8.31
C GLY A 208 4.74 -11.59 8.25
N HIS A 209 4.99 -10.96 7.10
CA HIS A 209 4.82 -9.52 6.91
C HIS A 209 3.77 -9.22 5.84
N HIS A 210 2.64 -8.64 6.24
CA HIS A 210 1.55 -8.23 5.35
C HIS A 210 0.88 -9.36 4.57
N ASP A 211 1.03 -10.60 5.05
CA ASP A 211 0.33 -11.78 4.54
C ASP A 211 -1.16 -11.75 4.88
N ASP A 212 -1.51 -11.15 6.02
CA ASP A 212 -2.87 -10.76 6.42
C ASP A 212 -3.56 -9.83 5.40
N LEU A 213 -2.86 -8.77 4.97
CA LEU A 213 -3.34 -7.81 3.97
C LEU A 213 -3.60 -8.50 2.63
N ASP A 214 -2.66 -9.31 2.14
CA ASP A 214 -2.82 -10.04 0.88
C ASP A 214 -4.00 -11.02 0.93
N PHE A 215 -4.12 -11.79 2.02
CA PHE A 215 -5.21 -12.73 2.19
C PHE A 215 -6.57 -12.02 2.17
N CYS A 216 -6.72 -10.95 2.97
CA CYS A 216 -7.97 -10.18 3.03
C CYS A 216 -8.28 -9.48 1.70
N TRP A 217 -7.27 -8.96 1.00
CA TRP A 217 -7.47 -8.36 -0.32
C TRP A 217 -7.96 -9.40 -1.34
N ARG A 218 -7.36 -10.60 -1.35
CA ARG A 218 -7.84 -11.71 -2.18
C ARG A 218 -9.26 -12.14 -1.78
N ALA A 219 -9.60 -12.17 -0.50
CA ALA A 219 -10.95 -12.45 -0.02
C ALA A 219 -11.96 -11.43 -0.56
N ARG A 220 -11.62 -10.13 -0.53
CA ARG A 220 -12.46 -9.09 -1.15
C ARG A 220 -12.61 -9.28 -2.65
N VAL A 221 -11.54 -9.60 -3.36
CA VAL A 221 -11.59 -9.90 -4.81
C VAL A 221 -12.52 -11.08 -5.11
N ALA A 222 -12.54 -12.10 -4.25
CA ALA A 222 -13.45 -13.25 -4.34
C ALA A 222 -14.90 -12.93 -3.91
N GLY A 223 -15.19 -11.69 -3.53
CA GLY A 223 -16.52 -11.20 -3.17
C GLY A 223 -16.91 -11.43 -1.72
N PHE A 224 -15.95 -11.73 -0.86
CA PHE A 224 -16.19 -11.78 0.58
C PHE A 224 -16.06 -10.39 1.22
N ARG A 225 -16.88 -10.14 2.24
CA ARG A 225 -16.71 -8.97 3.11
C ARG A 225 -15.65 -9.27 4.16
N VAL A 226 -14.89 -8.24 4.51
CA VAL A 226 -13.89 -8.26 5.59
C VAL A 226 -14.29 -7.20 6.60
N VAL A 227 -14.54 -7.64 7.83
CA VAL A 227 -15.22 -6.82 8.84
C VAL A 227 -14.39 -6.79 10.12
N MET A 228 -14.30 -5.62 10.76
CA MET A 228 -13.86 -5.49 12.15
C MET A 228 -15.10 -5.28 13.03
N THR A 229 -15.21 -6.07 14.10
CA THR A 229 -16.29 -5.92 15.08
C THR A 229 -15.73 -5.42 16.42
N PRO A 230 -16.27 -4.32 16.98
CA PRO A 230 -15.76 -3.73 18.23
C PRO A 230 -16.20 -4.51 19.47
N VAL A 231 -17.24 -5.33 19.34
CA VAL A 231 -17.79 -6.12 20.45
C VAL A 231 -16.98 -7.37 20.76
N ALA A 232 -16.03 -7.72 19.89
CA ALA A 232 -14.95 -8.66 20.17
C ALA A 232 -13.66 -7.86 20.38
N VAL A 233 -12.95 -8.15 21.48
CA VAL A 233 -11.71 -7.47 21.83
C VAL A 233 -10.59 -8.47 21.97
N ALA A 234 -9.40 -8.13 21.46
CA ALA A 234 -8.17 -8.88 21.66
C ALA A 234 -7.06 -7.96 22.15
N ARG A 235 -6.28 -8.41 23.13
CA ARG A 235 -5.03 -7.77 23.53
C ARG A 235 -3.88 -8.38 22.74
N HIS A 236 -2.99 -7.57 22.19
CA HIS A 236 -1.87 -8.06 21.39
C HIS A 236 -0.57 -7.36 21.77
N ALA A 237 0.48 -8.14 22.01
CA ALA A 237 1.80 -7.57 22.32
C ALA A 237 2.54 -7.12 21.05
N GLY A 238 2.30 -7.74 19.89
CA GLY A 238 3.04 -7.40 18.67
C GLY A 238 4.55 -7.55 18.86
N ALA A 239 4.97 -8.61 19.54
CA ALA A 239 6.33 -8.80 20.04
C ALA A 239 7.39 -8.75 18.93
N THR A 240 7.06 -9.26 17.74
CA THR A 240 7.91 -9.17 16.54
C THR A 240 8.09 -7.71 16.08
N ARG A 241 7.01 -6.92 16.08
CA ARG A 241 7.03 -5.51 15.66
C ARG A 241 7.81 -4.66 16.66
N ARG A 242 7.65 -4.89 17.96
CA ARG A 242 8.39 -4.20 19.03
C ARG A 242 9.84 -4.68 19.20
N GLY A 243 10.21 -5.80 18.57
CA GLY A 243 11.55 -6.37 18.69
C GLY A 243 11.87 -7.05 19.99
N GLU A 244 10.84 -7.36 20.76
CA GLU A 244 10.91 -8.18 21.95
C GLU A 244 11.12 -9.66 21.61
N ARG A 245 10.96 -10.04 20.33
CA ARG A 245 11.41 -11.31 19.77
C ARG A 245 12.65 -11.10 18.91
N GLY A 246 13.69 -11.88 19.19
CA GLY A 246 14.85 -12.01 18.31
C GLY A 246 14.39 -12.63 16.99
N SER A 247 14.23 -11.83 15.95
CA SER A 247 13.90 -12.36 14.63
C SER A 247 15.18 -12.80 13.94
N THR A 248 15.27 -14.07 13.55
CA THR A 248 16.27 -14.56 12.60
C THR A 248 16.16 -13.86 11.24
N HIS A 249 15.00 -13.26 10.94
CA HIS A 249 14.70 -12.58 9.67
C HIS A 249 14.99 -11.06 9.64
N ARG A 250 15.62 -10.46 10.67
CA ARG A 250 15.86 -9.01 10.73
C ARG A 250 16.93 -8.45 9.78
N ALA A 251 17.34 -9.21 8.78
CA ALA A 251 18.34 -8.76 7.81
C ALA A 251 17.84 -7.64 6.86
N ARG A 252 16.54 -7.34 6.84
CA ARG A 252 15.93 -6.37 5.91
C ARG A 252 14.98 -5.42 6.62
N SER A 253 14.92 -4.17 6.16
CA SER A 253 14.09 -3.14 6.77
C SER A 253 12.58 -3.43 6.61
N GLY A 254 11.77 -2.92 7.55
CA GLY A 254 10.31 -2.98 7.43
C GLY A 254 9.79 -2.31 6.16
N ARG A 255 10.53 -1.33 5.61
CA ARG A 255 10.21 -0.68 4.34
C ARG A 255 10.33 -1.65 3.18
N TYR A 256 11.47 -2.32 3.03
CA TYR A 256 11.65 -3.35 2.00
C TYR A 256 10.52 -4.40 2.04
N LEU A 257 10.15 -4.85 3.24
CA LEU A 257 9.11 -5.84 3.47
C LEU A 257 7.72 -5.34 3.04
N ALA A 258 7.38 -4.09 3.36
CA ALA A 258 6.12 -3.47 2.94
C ALA A 258 6.07 -3.22 1.42
N GLU A 259 7.15 -2.71 0.83
CA GLU A 259 7.26 -2.44 -0.61
C GLU A 259 7.09 -3.71 -1.43
N ARG A 260 7.82 -4.79 -1.07
CA ARG A 260 7.75 -6.04 -1.83
C ARG A 260 6.38 -6.69 -1.72
N ALA A 261 5.76 -6.65 -0.53
CA ALA A 261 4.48 -7.29 -0.26
C ALA A 261 3.33 -6.54 -0.92
N GLY A 262 3.34 -5.21 -0.87
CA GLY A 262 2.33 -4.36 -1.51
C GLY A 262 2.25 -4.60 -3.02
N LEU A 263 3.40 -4.50 -3.72
CA LEU A 263 3.45 -4.73 -5.17
C LEU A 263 3.01 -6.17 -5.53
N ALA A 264 3.48 -7.18 -4.81
CA ALA A 264 3.08 -8.56 -5.05
C ALA A 264 1.58 -8.79 -4.82
N SER A 265 0.99 -8.15 -3.82
CA SER A 265 -0.44 -8.21 -3.53
C SER A 265 -1.25 -7.54 -4.65
N ALA A 266 -0.84 -6.34 -5.08
CA ALA A 266 -1.44 -5.61 -6.19
C ALA A 266 -1.38 -6.41 -7.51
N LEU A 267 -0.22 -7.03 -7.81
CA LEU A 267 -0.02 -7.89 -8.97
C LEU A 267 -0.87 -9.16 -8.94
N LYS A 268 -1.24 -9.69 -7.77
CA LYS A 268 -2.19 -10.81 -7.65
C LYS A 268 -3.63 -10.34 -7.76
N ALA A 269 -3.96 -9.25 -7.06
CA ALA A 269 -5.31 -8.78 -6.84
C ALA A 269 -5.89 -8.07 -8.06
N TYR A 270 -5.28 -7.00 -8.59
CA TYR A 270 -5.90 -6.13 -9.61
C TYR A 270 -6.16 -6.80 -10.96
N ARG A 271 -7.14 -6.34 -11.74
CA ARG A 271 -7.33 -6.77 -13.14
C ARG A 271 -6.23 -6.18 -14.02
N LEU A 272 -5.99 -6.80 -15.19
CA LEU A 272 -4.98 -6.32 -16.14
C LEU A 272 -5.23 -4.87 -16.58
N VAL A 273 -6.50 -4.49 -16.80
CA VAL A 273 -6.87 -3.11 -17.14
C VAL A 273 -6.47 -2.12 -16.04
N THR A 274 -6.61 -2.50 -14.78
CA THR A 274 -6.19 -1.66 -13.64
C THR A 274 -4.68 -1.60 -13.53
N LEU A 275 -4.00 -2.75 -13.69
CA LEU A 275 -2.54 -2.81 -13.69
C LEU A 275 -1.91 -1.98 -14.82
N ALA A 276 -2.57 -1.88 -15.99
CA ALA A 276 -2.07 -1.14 -17.14
C ALA A 276 -1.82 0.35 -16.85
N TRP A 277 -2.52 0.94 -15.87
CA TRP A 277 -2.28 2.32 -15.43
C TRP A 277 -1.66 2.40 -14.02
N VAL A 278 -1.96 1.46 -13.13
CA VAL A 278 -1.36 1.43 -11.77
C VAL A 278 0.14 1.15 -11.81
N LEU A 279 0.60 0.23 -12.68
CA LEU A 279 2.03 -0.11 -12.74
C LEU A 279 2.91 1.01 -13.30
N PRO A 280 2.55 1.69 -14.41
CA PRO A 280 3.31 2.86 -14.85
C PRO A 280 3.33 3.98 -13.79
N LEU A 281 2.20 4.21 -13.12
CA LEU A 281 2.13 5.20 -12.04
C LEU A 281 3.00 4.80 -10.85
N TYR A 282 2.97 3.53 -10.42
CA TYR A 282 3.85 3.00 -9.38
C TYR A 282 5.32 3.17 -9.75
N ALA A 283 5.70 2.85 -10.99
CA ALA A 283 7.07 3.02 -11.47
C ALA A 283 7.49 4.49 -11.49
N ALA A 284 6.64 5.40 -11.98
CA ALA A 284 6.93 6.82 -12.02
C ALA A 284 7.11 7.41 -10.60
N VAL A 285 6.16 7.12 -9.69
CA VAL A 285 6.23 7.55 -8.29
C VAL A 285 7.45 6.94 -7.58
N GLY A 286 7.72 5.67 -7.85
CA GLY A 286 8.86 4.95 -7.30
C GLY A 286 10.21 5.49 -7.77
N LEU A 287 10.34 5.84 -9.06
CA LEU A 287 11.54 6.49 -9.61
C LEU A 287 11.73 7.89 -9.02
N ALA A 288 10.66 8.66 -8.86
CA ALA A 288 10.72 9.96 -8.19
C ALA A 288 11.17 9.81 -6.73
N ARG A 289 10.66 8.81 -6.01
CA ARG A 289 11.08 8.50 -4.64
C ARG A 289 12.54 8.06 -4.58
N LEU A 290 13.00 7.25 -5.51
CA LEU A 290 14.40 6.84 -5.60
C LEU A 290 15.31 8.06 -5.80
N ALA A 291 14.93 8.98 -6.70
CA ALA A 291 15.67 10.21 -6.94
C ALA A 291 15.72 11.12 -5.69
N LEU A 292 14.59 11.29 -5.00
CA LEU A 292 14.52 12.07 -3.76
C LEU A 292 15.36 11.45 -2.63
N LEU A 293 15.29 10.13 -2.45
CA LEU A 293 16.11 9.41 -1.45
C LEU A 293 17.60 9.52 -1.77
N ALA A 294 17.99 9.39 -3.03
CA ALA A 294 19.37 9.54 -3.47
C ALA A 294 19.88 10.99 -3.28
N LEU A 295 19.07 11.99 -3.63
CA LEU A 295 19.40 13.41 -3.43
C LEU A 295 19.52 13.75 -1.94
N GLY A 296 18.66 13.18 -1.11
CA GLY A 296 18.72 13.23 0.35
C GLY A 296 19.78 12.32 0.98
N ARG A 297 20.62 11.65 0.17
CA ARG A 297 21.70 10.73 0.61
C ARG A 297 21.24 9.56 1.49
N ARG A 298 19.96 9.19 1.45
CA ARG A 298 19.39 8.02 2.13
C ARG A 298 19.56 6.77 1.27
N PHE A 299 20.82 6.39 1.05
CA PHE A 299 21.16 5.29 0.13
C PHE A 299 20.61 3.94 0.58
N GLU A 300 20.56 3.66 1.89
CA GLU A 300 19.99 2.41 2.41
C GLU A 300 18.52 2.25 2.03
N ASP A 301 17.73 3.32 2.18
CA ASP A 301 16.32 3.32 1.81
C ASP A 301 16.10 3.21 0.29
N ALA A 302 16.99 3.81 -0.49
CA ALA A 302 16.98 3.68 -1.94
C ALA A 302 17.29 2.23 -2.37
N LEU A 303 18.27 1.60 -1.72
CA LEU A 303 18.62 0.20 -1.92
C LEU A 303 17.49 -0.74 -1.50
N ASP A 304 16.76 -0.44 -0.42
CA ASP A 304 15.58 -1.21 -0.01
C ASP A 304 14.47 -1.19 -1.06
N LEU A 305 14.21 -0.02 -1.66
CA LEU A 305 13.23 0.11 -2.74
C LEU A 305 13.64 -0.71 -3.97
N LEU A 306 14.90 -0.58 -4.40
CA LEU A 306 15.46 -1.36 -5.51
C LEU A 306 15.45 -2.86 -5.22
N ALA A 307 15.80 -3.27 -4.00
CA ALA A 307 15.76 -4.66 -3.57
C ALA A 307 14.34 -5.21 -3.59
N ALA A 308 13.33 -4.41 -3.19
CA ALA A 308 11.92 -4.82 -3.23
C ALA A 308 11.44 -5.03 -4.68
N TRP A 309 11.89 -4.19 -5.62
CA TRP A 309 11.60 -4.36 -7.04
C TRP A 309 12.31 -5.59 -7.61
N GLY A 310 13.60 -5.75 -7.32
CA GLY A 310 14.37 -6.93 -7.73
C GLY A 310 13.75 -8.23 -7.21
N TRP A 311 13.27 -8.25 -5.97
CA TRP A 311 12.56 -9.39 -5.40
C TRP A 311 11.27 -9.70 -6.17
N ASN A 312 10.48 -8.68 -6.52
CA ASN A 312 9.24 -8.88 -7.29
C ASN A 312 9.49 -9.39 -8.70
N LEU A 313 10.56 -8.91 -9.35
CA LEU A 313 10.98 -9.42 -10.66
C LEU A 313 11.41 -10.89 -10.57
N ALA A 314 12.26 -11.23 -9.61
CA ALA A 314 12.72 -12.61 -9.39
C ALA A 314 11.57 -13.58 -9.07
N HIS A 315 10.55 -13.12 -8.34
CA HIS A 315 9.41 -13.93 -7.92
C HIS A 315 8.17 -13.78 -8.82
N LEU A 316 8.29 -13.06 -9.94
CA LEU A 316 7.19 -12.77 -10.86
C LEU A 316 6.50 -14.04 -11.38
N PRO A 317 7.21 -15.11 -11.82
CA PRO A 317 6.56 -16.33 -12.28
C PRO A 317 5.67 -16.97 -11.20
N GLY A 318 6.14 -17.00 -9.95
CA GLY A 318 5.37 -17.51 -8.81
C GLY A 318 4.16 -16.64 -8.45
N THR A 319 4.28 -15.32 -8.65
CA THR A 319 3.19 -14.36 -8.46
C THR A 319 2.14 -14.49 -9.56
N LEU A 320 2.54 -14.68 -10.83
CA LEU A 320 1.62 -14.91 -11.94
C LEU A 320 0.85 -16.23 -11.80
N ARG A 321 1.50 -17.31 -11.36
CA ARG A 321 0.82 -18.59 -11.06
C ARG A 321 -0.28 -18.42 -9.99
N ARG A 322 0.01 -17.67 -8.92
CA ARG A 322 -0.97 -17.36 -7.87
C ARG A 322 -2.06 -16.42 -8.38
N ARG A 323 -1.71 -15.44 -9.22
CA ARG A 323 -2.66 -14.53 -9.88
C ARG A 323 -3.73 -15.29 -10.64
N VAL A 324 -3.40 -16.36 -11.37
CA VAL A 324 -4.40 -17.18 -12.09
C VAL A 324 -5.49 -17.66 -11.13
N ARG A 325 -5.12 -18.18 -9.95
CA ARG A 325 -6.09 -18.63 -8.94
C ARG A 325 -6.94 -17.47 -8.39
N VAL A 326 -6.30 -16.34 -8.08
CA VAL A 326 -6.99 -15.15 -7.57
C VAL A 326 -7.99 -14.60 -8.58
N GLN A 327 -7.61 -14.52 -9.86
CA GLN A 327 -8.50 -14.04 -10.91
C GLN A 327 -9.60 -15.06 -11.24
N ALA A 328 -9.35 -16.37 -11.12
CA ALA A 328 -10.37 -17.39 -11.27
C ALA A 328 -11.43 -17.34 -10.15
N ALA A 329 -11.02 -17.00 -8.92
CA ALA A 329 -11.94 -16.85 -7.78
C ALA A 329 -12.68 -15.50 -7.76
N ARG A 330 -12.31 -14.54 -8.61
CA ARG A 330 -12.82 -13.16 -8.58
C ARG A 330 -14.33 -13.10 -8.82
N ARG A 331 -15.02 -12.32 -7.97
CA ARG A 331 -16.45 -11.99 -8.13
C ARG A 331 -16.75 -10.50 -8.21
N VAL A 332 -15.86 -9.64 -7.74
CA VAL A 332 -16.07 -8.17 -7.71
C VAL A 332 -15.12 -7.43 -8.65
N ARG A 333 -15.49 -6.20 -9.00
CA ARG A 333 -14.64 -5.27 -9.77
C ARG A 333 -13.66 -4.54 -8.86
N ASP A 334 -12.53 -4.11 -9.40
CA ASP A 334 -11.52 -3.36 -8.64
C ASP A 334 -12.07 -2.08 -8.01
N ARG A 335 -13.03 -1.41 -8.67
CA ARG A 335 -13.70 -0.22 -8.11
C ARG A 335 -14.43 -0.50 -6.79
N GLN A 336 -14.96 -1.71 -6.60
CA GLN A 336 -15.65 -2.09 -5.36
C GLN A 336 -14.64 -2.30 -4.23
N VAL A 337 -13.52 -2.97 -4.51
CA VAL A 337 -12.44 -3.18 -3.53
C VAL A 337 -11.76 -1.86 -3.16
N ARG A 338 -11.53 -0.98 -4.15
CA ARG A 338 -10.94 0.35 -3.95
C ARG A 338 -11.72 1.27 -3.02
N ARG A 339 -12.99 0.98 -2.70
CA ARG A 339 -13.76 1.74 -1.69
C ARG A 339 -13.21 1.58 -0.28
N PHE A 340 -12.50 0.47 -0.03
CA PHE A 340 -11.87 0.16 1.25
C PHE A 340 -10.37 0.51 1.25
N MET A 341 -9.88 1.01 0.11
CA MET A 341 -8.52 1.51 -0.06
C MET A 341 -8.55 3.03 0.14
N ALA A 342 -7.45 3.59 0.60
CA ALA A 342 -7.35 5.04 0.77
C ALA A 342 -7.57 5.75 -0.59
N SER A 343 -8.46 6.75 -0.62
CA SER A 343 -9.13 7.27 -1.85
C SER A 343 -8.25 8.05 -2.82
N TRP A 344 -6.98 8.28 -2.47
CA TRP A 344 -5.98 8.87 -3.34
C TRP A 344 -4.62 8.31 -2.95
N ILE A 345 -3.56 8.73 -3.66
CA ILE A 345 -2.24 8.90 -3.05
C ILE A 345 -2.45 9.89 -1.91
N HIS A 346 -3.11 9.48 -0.81
CA HIS A 346 -2.97 10.19 0.44
C HIS A 346 -1.47 10.24 0.60
N ALA A 347 -0.95 11.44 0.77
CA ALA A 347 0.45 11.66 0.97
C ALA A 347 0.67 11.64 2.49
N PRO A 348 0.42 10.54 3.23
CA PRO A 348 -0.08 10.62 4.59
C PRO A 348 1.02 10.31 5.61
N ARG A 349 2.28 10.45 5.17
CA ARG A 349 3.55 10.23 5.87
C ARG A 349 4.73 10.67 4.98
N TRP A 350 4.52 10.89 3.68
CA TRP A 350 5.61 11.24 2.75
C TRP A 350 5.94 12.72 2.79
N PHE A 351 4.93 13.59 2.98
CA PHE A 351 5.16 15.01 3.28
C PHE A 351 5.58 15.18 4.72
N GLU A 352 4.88 14.59 5.70
CA GLU A 352 5.31 14.63 7.12
C GLU A 352 6.72 14.08 7.32
N ARG A 353 7.13 13.00 6.62
CA ARG A 353 8.53 12.55 6.64
C ARG A 353 9.45 13.39 5.79
N ALA A 354 9.01 14.00 4.69
CA ALA A 354 9.84 14.96 3.98
C ALA A 354 10.07 16.20 4.86
N GLU A 355 9.10 16.58 5.69
CA GLU A 355 9.14 17.64 6.71
C GLU A 355 10.03 17.22 7.86
N GLU A 356 9.87 16.02 8.46
CA GLU A 356 10.80 15.45 9.46
C GLU A 356 12.22 15.30 8.90
N ILE A 357 12.39 14.87 7.64
CA ILE A 357 13.70 14.81 6.96
C ILE A 357 14.28 16.21 6.85
N LEU A 358 13.46 17.23 6.57
CA LEU A 358 13.90 18.59 6.43
C LEU A 358 14.18 19.25 7.79
N GLU A 359 13.43 18.89 8.82
CA GLU A 359 13.61 19.27 10.23
C GLU A 359 14.85 18.59 10.83
N GLU A 360 15.06 17.28 10.63
CA GLU A 360 16.31 16.57 11.00
C GLU A 360 17.51 17.15 10.25
N GLN A 361 17.36 17.54 8.97
CA GLN A 361 18.42 18.23 8.23
C GLN A 361 18.67 19.65 8.77
N LEU A 362 17.64 20.33 9.31
CA LEU A 362 17.78 21.63 9.96
C LEU A 362 18.50 21.49 11.31
N GLU A 363 18.18 20.48 12.11
CA GLU A 363 18.83 20.18 13.40
C GLU A 363 20.27 19.67 13.22
N VAL A 364 20.54 18.79 12.25
CA VAL A 364 21.91 18.35 11.93
C VAL A 364 22.73 19.49 11.31
N ALA A 365 22.10 20.42 10.57
CA ALA A 365 22.74 21.65 10.11
C ALA A 365 22.82 22.75 11.18
N GLU A 366 22.23 22.57 12.37
CA GLU A 366 22.50 23.35 13.59
C GLU A 366 23.68 22.78 14.38
N GLY A 367 23.93 21.46 14.31
CA GLY A 367 25.00 20.78 15.05
C GLY A 367 26.39 20.77 14.41
N GLU A 368 26.51 20.91 13.09
CA GLU A 368 27.81 21.04 12.40
C GLU A 368 27.75 22.12 11.31
N GLU A 369 28.88 22.79 11.04
CA GLU A 369 29.06 23.86 10.05
C GLU A 369 28.71 23.42 8.61
N ALA A 370 27.43 23.27 8.30
CA ALA A 370 26.97 23.12 6.93
C ALA A 370 27.21 24.45 6.19
N PRO A 371 27.86 24.46 5.01
CA PRO A 371 28.11 25.69 4.27
C PRO A 371 26.78 26.40 4.00
N ARG A 372 26.74 27.73 4.22
CA ARG A 372 25.55 28.62 4.17
C ARG A 372 24.63 28.38 2.96
N LEU A 373 25.18 27.87 1.85
CA LEU A 373 24.45 27.51 0.63
C LEU A 373 23.49 26.32 0.80
N ARG A 374 23.86 25.29 1.58
CA ARG A 374 23.03 24.10 1.82
C ARG A 374 21.80 24.42 2.66
N ARG A 375 21.97 25.19 3.73
CA ARG A 375 20.86 25.70 4.56
C ARG A 375 19.85 26.50 3.75
N ARG A 376 20.35 27.40 2.89
CA ARG A 376 19.50 28.18 1.98
C ARG A 376 18.77 27.31 0.97
N ALA A 377 19.45 26.36 0.34
CA ALA A 377 18.84 25.47 -0.65
C ALA A 377 17.76 24.56 -0.05
N ALA A 378 18.01 23.99 1.14
CA ALA A 378 17.04 23.16 1.84
C ALA A 378 15.81 23.96 2.30
N SER A 379 16.02 25.14 2.91
CA SER A 379 14.92 26.03 3.32
C SER A 379 14.12 26.57 2.12
N PHE A 380 14.78 26.78 0.99
CA PHE A 380 14.11 27.24 -0.22
C PHE A 380 13.26 26.14 -0.84
N ALA A 381 13.78 24.90 -0.83
CA ALA A 381 13.08 23.75 -1.38
C ALA A 381 11.82 23.40 -0.57
N SER A 382 11.86 23.54 0.76
CA SER A 382 10.69 23.35 1.62
C SER A 382 9.69 24.49 1.55
N ALA A 383 10.16 25.73 1.45
CA ALA A 383 9.28 26.88 1.29
C ALA A 383 8.59 26.92 -0.09
N HIS A 384 9.18 26.27 -1.11
CA HIS A 384 8.69 26.33 -2.49
C HIS A 384 8.71 24.98 -3.22
N PRO A 385 8.00 23.95 -2.72
CA PRO A 385 8.05 22.58 -3.27
C PRO A 385 7.58 22.51 -4.73
N VAL A 386 6.65 23.39 -5.13
CA VAL A 386 6.16 23.50 -6.51
C VAL A 386 7.23 24.02 -7.46
N LEU A 387 8.05 24.99 -7.03
CA LEU A 387 9.15 25.53 -7.83
C LEU A 387 10.26 24.49 -8.04
N VAL A 388 10.55 23.70 -7.01
CA VAL A 388 11.53 22.60 -7.11
C VAL A 388 11.04 21.50 -8.04
N ALA A 389 9.77 21.08 -7.90
CA ALA A 389 9.18 20.08 -8.78
C ALA A 389 9.11 20.57 -10.25
N ALA A 390 8.79 21.84 -10.47
CA ALA A 390 8.79 22.46 -11.80
C ALA A 390 10.19 22.55 -12.39
N ALA A 391 11.20 22.96 -11.61
CA ALA A 391 12.59 23.02 -12.05
C ALA A 391 13.14 21.62 -12.39
N PHE A 392 12.80 20.62 -11.57
CA PHE A 392 13.17 19.23 -11.83
C PHE A 392 12.46 18.69 -13.09
N GLY A 393 11.17 18.96 -13.26
CA GLY A 393 10.42 18.63 -14.46
C GLY A 393 11.01 19.26 -15.72
N LEU A 394 11.42 20.53 -15.64
CA LEU A 394 12.12 21.23 -16.73
C LEU A 394 13.49 20.60 -17.04
N ALA A 395 14.25 20.19 -16.03
CA ALA A 395 15.54 19.52 -16.21
C ALA A 395 15.38 18.14 -16.87
N VAL A 396 14.39 17.35 -16.42
CA VAL A 396 14.05 16.05 -17.02
C VAL A 396 13.53 16.23 -18.44
N GLY A 397 12.68 17.23 -18.69
CA GLY A 397 12.19 17.59 -20.01
C GLY A 397 13.32 17.99 -20.95
N ALA A 398 14.21 18.88 -20.52
CA ALA A 398 15.41 19.29 -21.26
C ALA A 398 16.32 18.08 -21.58
N PHE A 399 16.51 17.18 -20.63
CA PHE A 399 17.24 15.94 -20.85
C PHE A 399 16.52 15.00 -21.83
N ALA A 400 15.20 14.89 -21.76
CA ALA A 400 14.42 14.05 -22.67
C ALA A 400 14.51 14.54 -24.12
N VAL A 401 14.45 15.86 -24.34
CA VAL A 401 14.56 16.49 -25.66
C VAL A 401 16.01 16.77 -26.09
N ARG A 402 17.02 16.34 -25.32
CA ARG A 402 18.44 16.64 -25.59
C ARG A 402 18.91 16.24 -27.00
N HIS A 403 18.31 15.19 -27.56
CA HIS A 403 18.62 14.69 -28.89
C HIS A 403 18.09 15.60 -30.01
N LEU A 404 17.17 16.53 -29.68
CA LEU A 404 16.66 17.55 -30.59
C LEU A 404 17.54 18.82 -30.61
N LEU A 405 18.58 18.91 -29.76
CA LEU A 405 19.47 20.09 -29.65
C LEU A 405 20.59 20.14 -30.72
N GLY A 406 20.56 19.29 -31.75
CA GLY A 406 21.49 19.37 -32.88
C GLY A 406 21.24 20.57 -33.82
N PRO A 407 22.06 20.78 -34.85
CA PRO A 407 21.85 21.86 -35.82
C PRO A 407 20.69 21.59 -36.80
N GLU A 408 20.22 20.35 -36.90
CA GLU A 408 19.21 19.97 -37.90
C GLU A 408 17.82 20.60 -37.61
N PRO A 409 17.13 21.14 -38.62
CA PRO A 409 15.81 21.70 -38.46
C PRO A 409 14.78 20.63 -38.08
N LEU A 410 13.85 20.97 -37.19
CA LEU A 410 12.73 20.07 -36.87
C LEU A 410 11.69 20.20 -37.99
N GLN A 411 11.48 19.11 -38.73
CA GLN A 411 10.53 19.08 -39.85
C GLN A 411 9.75 17.76 -39.87
N GLY A 412 8.44 17.82 -40.19
CA GLY A 412 7.61 16.63 -40.35
C GLY A 412 6.12 16.83 -40.01
N GLY A 413 5.25 16.07 -40.68
CA GLY A 413 3.80 16.04 -40.43
C GLY A 413 3.13 17.42 -40.55
N ALA A 414 2.84 18.05 -39.40
CA ALA A 414 2.21 19.36 -39.29
C ALA A 414 3.19 20.51 -38.98
N LEU A 415 4.48 20.23 -38.79
CA LEU A 415 5.50 21.22 -38.44
C LEU A 415 6.23 21.68 -39.71
N ALA A 416 5.96 22.92 -40.13
CA ALA A 416 6.68 23.55 -41.24
C ALA A 416 8.12 23.88 -40.81
N ALA A 417 9.08 23.60 -41.70
CA ALA A 417 10.47 24.00 -41.50
C ALA A 417 10.56 25.53 -41.45
N PHE A 418 11.30 26.04 -40.47
CA PHE A 418 11.61 27.46 -40.42
C PHE A 418 12.61 27.78 -41.54
N PRO A 419 12.44 28.88 -42.28
CA PRO A 419 13.44 29.33 -43.24
C PRO A 419 14.83 29.45 -42.61
N GLU A 420 15.86 29.08 -43.38
CA GLU A 420 17.25 29.12 -42.93
C GLU A 420 17.76 30.55 -42.70
N ASP A 421 17.19 31.53 -43.41
CA ASP A 421 17.58 32.94 -43.38
C ASP A 421 16.48 33.84 -42.76
N PRO A 422 16.81 34.76 -41.83
CA PRO A 422 15.86 35.71 -41.26
C PRO A 422 15.16 36.58 -42.31
N GLY A 423 15.84 36.91 -43.41
CA GLY A 423 15.28 37.68 -44.51
C GLY A 423 14.19 36.95 -45.28
N ALA A 424 14.13 35.63 -45.23
CA ALA A 424 13.06 34.84 -45.82
C ALA A 424 11.72 35.01 -45.08
N PHE A 425 11.74 35.21 -43.76
CA PHE A 425 10.52 35.53 -43.00
C PHE A 425 9.93 36.88 -43.42
N TRP A 426 10.77 37.90 -43.67
CA TRP A 426 10.33 39.21 -44.16
C TRP A 426 9.81 39.14 -45.59
N ARG A 427 10.48 38.38 -46.46
CA ARG A 427 10.00 38.11 -47.81
C ARG A 427 8.63 37.44 -47.80
N GLU A 428 8.40 36.46 -46.94
CA GLU A 428 7.10 35.79 -46.82
C GLU A 428 6.01 36.71 -46.23
N LEU A 429 6.37 37.55 -45.25
CA LEU A 429 5.46 38.53 -44.66
C LEU A 429 5.00 39.59 -45.69
N LEU A 430 5.93 40.08 -46.51
CA LEU A 430 5.69 41.11 -47.53
C LEU A 430 5.23 40.53 -48.88
N SER A 431 5.28 39.20 -49.04
CA SER A 431 4.94 38.56 -50.31
C SER A 431 3.43 38.64 -50.60
N PRO A 432 3.05 39.00 -51.84
CA PRO A 432 1.67 38.91 -52.32
C PRO A 432 1.22 37.46 -52.61
N THR A 433 2.16 36.52 -52.74
CA THR A 433 1.91 35.10 -53.05
C THR A 433 2.65 34.19 -52.07
N ARG A 434 1.96 33.26 -51.39
CA ARG A 434 2.56 32.46 -50.30
C ARG A 434 2.57 30.97 -50.53
N THR A 435 3.57 30.30 -49.97
CA THR A 435 3.76 28.85 -50.03
C THR A 435 3.35 28.20 -48.71
N THR A 436 2.04 28.06 -48.48
CA THR A 436 1.54 27.09 -47.49
C THR A 436 1.49 25.70 -48.13
N VAL A 437 1.56 24.63 -47.32
CA VAL A 437 1.50 23.22 -47.77
C VAL A 437 0.32 22.91 -48.72
N LEU A 438 -0.75 23.71 -48.71
CA LEU A 438 -1.91 23.57 -49.59
C LEU A 438 -2.17 24.74 -50.56
N GLY A 439 -1.34 25.80 -50.57
CA GLY A 439 -1.50 26.99 -51.42
C GLY A 439 -2.85 27.74 -51.28
N GLY A 440 -2.83 29.00 -50.84
CA GLY A 440 -4.06 29.81 -50.82
C GLY A 440 -3.83 31.29 -50.50
N PRO A 441 -4.77 32.18 -50.86
CA PRO A 441 -4.69 33.62 -50.62
C PRO A 441 -5.10 33.94 -49.16
N GLN A 442 -4.35 33.44 -48.20
CA GLN A 442 -4.53 33.82 -46.79
C GLN A 442 -3.75 35.11 -46.51
N PRO A 443 -4.18 35.98 -45.57
CA PRO A 443 -3.39 37.12 -45.10
C PRO A 443 -2.13 36.66 -44.34
N ALA A 444 -1.08 37.49 -44.30
CA ALA A 444 0.19 37.11 -43.68
C ALA A 444 -0.06 36.88 -42.20
N SER A 445 0.50 35.81 -41.65
CA SER A 445 0.51 35.71 -40.20
C SER A 445 1.43 36.80 -39.67
N PRO A 446 0.91 37.74 -38.85
CA PRO A 446 1.74 38.80 -38.27
C PRO A 446 2.84 38.23 -37.37
N ILE A 447 2.77 36.94 -37.01
CA ILE A 447 3.80 36.23 -36.25
C ILE A 447 5.13 36.08 -37.02
N LEU A 448 5.15 36.23 -38.35
CA LEU A 448 6.39 36.09 -39.13
C LEU A 448 7.42 37.19 -38.78
N ALA A 449 6.97 38.41 -38.45
CA ALA A 449 7.86 39.49 -38.02
C ALA A 449 8.59 39.19 -36.69
N PRO A 450 7.92 38.79 -35.58
CA PRO A 450 8.60 38.41 -34.36
C PRO A 450 9.44 37.12 -34.51
N LEU A 451 9.05 36.19 -35.40
CA LEU A 451 9.90 35.02 -35.71
C LEU A 451 11.19 35.43 -36.44
N ALA A 452 11.12 36.38 -37.38
CA ALA A 452 12.30 36.97 -38.03
C ALA A 452 13.24 37.63 -37.01
N GLY A 453 12.67 38.40 -36.08
CA GLY A 453 13.44 39.04 -34.99
C GLY A 453 14.08 38.02 -34.05
N LEU A 454 13.38 36.94 -33.71
CA LEU A 454 13.92 35.85 -32.89
C LEU A 454 15.05 35.11 -33.60
N SER A 455 14.89 34.83 -34.89
CA SER A 455 15.93 34.22 -35.72
C SER A 455 17.18 35.10 -35.81
N TRP A 456 17.01 36.42 -35.97
CA TRP A 456 18.12 37.37 -35.95
C TRP A 456 18.85 37.41 -34.60
N ALA A 457 18.10 37.41 -33.50
CA ALA A 457 18.67 37.37 -32.14
C ALA A 457 19.46 36.07 -31.84
N LEU A 458 19.13 34.99 -32.55
CA LEU A 458 19.80 33.69 -32.44
C LEU A 458 20.78 33.46 -33.60
N PHE A 459 21.56 34.50 -33.91
CA PHE A 459 22.66 34.49 -34.88
C PHE A 459 22.24 34.18 -36.33
N GLY A 460 20.96 34.35 -36.65
CA GLY A 460 20.43 34.11 -37.99
C GLY A 460 20.06 32.66 -38.28
N GLU A 461 20.14 31.75 -37.30
CA GLU A 461 19.77 30.35 -37.52
C GLU A 461 18.28 30.11 -37.24
N GLY A 462 17.50 29.84 -38.30
CA GLY A 462 16.07 29.53 -38.19
C GLY A 462 15.76 28.28 -37.37
N ALA A 463 16.62 27.25 -37.45
CA ALA A 463 16.47 26.01 -36.69
C ALA A 463 16.64 26.21 -35.18
N LEU A 464 17.59 27.05 -34.75
CA LEU A 464 17.77 27.41 -33.35
C LEU A 464 16.59 28.23 -32.84
N ALA A 465 16.06 29.15 -33.65
CA ALA A 465 14.88 29.94 -33.31
C ALA A 465 13.62 29.08 -33.11
N GLN A 466 13.41 28.10 -33.99
CA GLN A 466 12.32 27.13 -33.88
C GLN A 466 12.40 26.33 -32.56
N LYS A 467 13.60 25.86 -32.21
CA LYS A 467 13.84 25.06 -31.00
C LYS A 467 13.75 25.89 -29.73
N ALA A 468 14.30 27.10 -29.74
CA ALA A 468 14.20 28.04 -28.63
C ALA A 468 12.73 28.37 -28.33
N LEU A 469 11.91 28.57 -29.36
CA LEU A 469 10.47 28.78 -29.22
C LEU A 469 9.76 27.57 -28.62
N LEU A 470 10.02 26.36 -29.13
CA LEU A 470 9.43 25.12 -28.61
C LEU A 470 9.84 24.83 -27.16
N ALA A 471 11.07 25.16 -26.77
CA ALA A 471 11.56 25.00 -25.40
C ALA A 471 11.00 26.07 -24.44
N ALA A 472 10.79 27.30 -24.93
CA ALA A 472 10.33 28.42 -24.11
C ALA A 472 8.80 28.46 -23.92
N LEU A 473 8.02 27.93 -24.87
CA LEU A 473 6.55 27.99 -24.81
C LEU A 473 5.93 27.27 -23.60
N PRO A 474 6.32 26.02 -23.26
CA PRO A 474 5.79 25.33 -22.07
C PRO A 474 6.01 26.07 -20.75
N PRO A 475 7.22 26.53 -20.38
CA PRO A 475 7.42 27.26 -19.13
C PRO A 475 6.70 28.62 -19.12
N ILE A 476 6.64 29.33 -20.26
CA ILE A 476 5.88 30.58 -20.36
C ILE A 476 4.39 30.33 -20.11
N ALA A 477 3.83 29.28 -20.71
CA ALA A 477 2.43 28.92 -20.53
C ALA A 477 2.12 28.47 -19.09
N ALA A 478 2.99 27.67 -18.48
CA ALA A 478 2.87 27.26 -17.08
C ALA A 478 2.88 28.49 -16.14
N VAL A 479 3.79 29.44 -16.34
CA VAL A 479 3.87 30.68 -15.54
C VAL A 479 2.65 31.58 -15.78
N ALA A 480 2.19 31.72 -17.02
CA ALA A 480 0.99 32.49 -17.34
C ALA A 480 -0.26 31.88 -16.70
N MET A 481 -0.39 30.56 -16.76
CA MET A 481 -1.49 29.82 -16.13
C MET A 481 -1.46 29.96 -14.61
N TYR A 482 -0.28 29.77 -14.00
CA TYR A 482 -0.08 29.99 -12.56
C TYR A 482 -0.53 31.38 -12.15
N ARG A 483 -0.04 32.43 -12.81
CA ARG A 483 -0.38 33.82 -12.48
C ARG A 483 -1.85 34.12 -12.65
N THR A 484 -2.48 33.58 -13.69
CA THR A 484 -3.90 33.81 -13.97
C THR A 484 -4.79 33.15 -12.92
N VAL A 485 -4.51 31.90 -12.58
CA VAL A 485 -5.28 31.14 -11.59
C VAL A 485 -5.01 31.66 -10.18
N ALA A 486 -3.75 32.00 -9.85
CA ALA A 486 -3.40 32.58 -8.55
C ALA A 486 -4.13 33.90 -8.31
N ARG A 487 -4.22 34.77 -9.34
CA ARG A 487 -4.97 36.03 -9.26
C ARG A 487 -6.48 35.85 -9.08
N ARG A 488 -7.07 34.78 -9.63
CA ARG A 488 -8.52 34.53 -9.54
C ARG A 488 -8.93 33.78 -8.28
N VAL A 489 -8.11 32.82 -7.83
CA VAL A 489 -8.47 31.89 -6.75
C VAL A 489 -7.86 32.33 -5.40
N GLY A 490 -6.82 33.17 -5.41
CA GLY A 490 -6.16 33.66 -4.19
C GLY A 490 -5.42 32.58 -3.38
N ARG A 491 -5.35 31.34 -3.90
CA ARG A 491 -4.71 30.19 -3.25
C ARG A 491 -3.67 29.57 -4.18
N PRO A 492 -2.45 29.26 -3.68
CA PRO A 492 -1.34 28.79 -4.51
C PRO A 492 -1.50 27.34 -5.00
N GLY A 493 -2.25 26.49 -4.29
CA GLY A 493 -2.43 25.08 -4.64
C GLY A 493 -3.15 24.83 -5.98
N PRO A 494 -4.37 25.37 -6.18
CA PRO A 494 -5.07 25.25 -7.46
C PRO A 494 -4.30 25.87 -8.65
N ALA A 495 -3.58 26.96 -8.40
CA ALA A 495 -2.73 27.61 -9.40
C ALA A 495 -1.53 26.74 -9.79
N ALA A 496 -0.91 26.05 -8.83
CA ALA A 496 0.17 25.11 -9.08
C ALA A 496 -0.31 23.91 -9.92
N ILE A 497 -1.46 23.33 -9.57
CA ILE A 497 -2.05 22.19 -10.33
C ILE A 497 -2.37 22.60 -11.76
N ALA A 498 -2.96 23.79 -11.95
CA ALA A 498 -3.27 24.31 -13.28
C ALA A 498 -2.00 24.55 -14.11
N ALA A 499 -0.93 25.05 -13.49
CA ALA A 499 0.35 25.27 -14.14
C ALA A 499 1.07 23.98 -14.54
N THR A 500 0.93 22.90 -13.76
CA THR A 500 1.53 21.59 -14.07
C THR A 500 0.70 20.74 -15.03
N SER A 501 -0.56 21.11 -15.27
CA SER A 501 -1.45 20.40 -16.22
C SER A 501 -1.25 20.86 -17.66
N TYR A 502 -0.46 21.91 -17.88
CA TYR A 502 -0.02 22.45 -19.16
C TYR A 502 1.46 22.15 -19.34
#